data_AF-A0A6C2UTB1-F1
#
_entry.id   AF-A0A6C2UTB1-F1
#
_cell.length_a   1.000
_cell.length_b   1.000
_cell.length_c   1.000
_cell.angle_alpha   90.00
_cell.angle_beta   90.00
_cell.angle_gamma   90.00
#
_symmetry.space_group_name_H-M   'P 1'
#
loop_
_entity.id
_entity.type
_entity.pdbx_description
1 polymer ?
#
loop_
_entity_poly.entity_id
_entity_poly.type
_entity_poly.pdbx_seq_one_letter_code
_entity_poly.pdbx_strand_id
1 'polypeptide(L)'
;MNNRWNVILTLLLIGSVVPFVDAAEKLPIPGKNDRIGWSADGNMNDPDDWGATAMALAVFAKAGWQDRLVHIDYNNWLHGNKDYKAAEETISMVEGCKQFGFTQTKLFDNQTELQAAIDNAAAEINKSSENSKFWYVQAGPFEVAYQALLKADPAKRKYCILVSHSEMNERANKWPDQHGKEDCMALGADYYFTTGQGKDKFGSGKFMEWHLVDWLKDSPCPEYRWVHSRMKKTAEHKHGVLDASDGGMAYVMVTGDTEGNFSPKLAAFLGTDWK
;
A
#
# COMPACT_ATOMS: atom_id res chain seq x y z
N MET A 1 3.66 -88.91 -2.01
CA MET A 1 2.95 -87.72 -2.54
C MET A 1 2.58 -86.87 -1.35
N ASN A 2 3.14 -85.65 -1.22
CA ASN A 2 2.53 -84.52 -0.51
C ASN A 2 3.45 -83.28 -0.52
N ASN A 3 3.04 -82.32 -1.36
CA ASN A 3 3.00 -80.87 -1.21
C ASN A 3 4.19 -80.11 -0.61
N ARG A 4 4.93 -79.48 -1.53
CA ARG A 4 5.70 -78.25 -1.30
C ARG A 4 4.73 -77.07 -1.10
N TRP A 5 4.81 -76.39 0.03
CA TRP A 5 4.18 -75.07 0.22
C TRP A 5 5.24 -73.99 0.01
N ASN A 6 5.07 -73.18 -1.04
CA ASN A 6 5.80 -71.94 -1.24
C ASN A 6 5.18 -70.86 -0.34
N VAL A 7 5.94 -70.33 0.61
CA VAL A 7 5.56 -69.12 1.34
C VAL A 7 6.11 -67.93 0.55
N ILE A 8 5.22 -67.16 -0.07
CA ILE A 8 5.55 -65.86 -0.66
C ILE A 8 5.58 -64.84 0.49
N LEU A 9 6.76 -64.28 0.76
CA LEU A 9 6.93 -63.18 1.71
C LEU A 9 6.55 -61.88 1.00
N THR A 10 5.38 -61.32 1.29
CA THR A 10 5.01 -59.97 0.85
C THR A 10 5.61 -58.96 1.82
N LEU A 11 6.70 -58.29 1.39
CA LEU A 11 7.28 -57.14 2.08
C LEU A 11 6.32 -55.94 1.94
N LEU A 12 5.60 -55.62 3.02
CA LEU A 12 4.84 -54.38 3.16
C LEU A 12 5.82 -53.24 3.49
N LEU A 13 6.21 -52.47 2.48
CA LEU A 13 6.87 -51.18 2.64
C LEU A 13 5.84 -50.18 3.19
N ILE A 14 5.88 -49.97 4.51
CA ILE A 14 5.16 -48.87 5.16
C ILE A 14 5.95 -47.60 4.84
N GLY A 15 5.58 -46.94 3.73
CA GLY A 15 6.07 -45.61 3.41
C GLY A 15 5.55 -44.63 4.46
N SER A 16 6.43 -44.15 5.33
CA SER A 16 6.17 -43.02 6.21
C SER A 16 5.94 -41.77 5.37
N VAL A 17 4.67 -41.42 5.15
CA VAL A 17 4.29 -40.13 4.58
C VAL A 17 4.54 -39.08 5.65
N VAL A 18 5.71 -38.45 5.62
CA VAL A 18 5.95 -37.23 6.40
C VAL A 18 5.09 -36.15 5.74
N PRO A 19 4.11 -35.55 6.45
CA PRO A 19 3.40 -34.42 5.88
C PRO A 19 4.42 -33.29 5.69
N PHE A 20 4.67 -32.93 4.44
CA PHE A 20 5.24 -31.63 4.12
C PHE A 20 4.21 -30.61 4.56
N VAL A 21 4.43 -30.01 5.73
CA VAL A 21 3.79 -28.76 6.08
C VAL A 21 4.51 -27.72 5.23
N ASP A 22 3.89 -27.30 4.14
CA ASP A 22 4.33 -26.08 3.45
C ASP A 22 4.31 -24.97 4.50
N ALA A 23 5.50 -24.48 4.85
CA ALA A 23 5.61 -23.24 5.60
C ALA A 23 5.03 -22.18 4.67
N ALA A 24 3.82 -21.70 4.97
CA ALA A 24 3.23 -20.59 4.25
C ALA A 24 4.28 -19.47 4.19
N GLU A 25 4.69 -19.11 2.98
CA GLU A 25 5.71 -18.09 2.77
C GLU A 25 5.21 -16.81 3.44
N LYS A 26 5.92 -16.38 4.49
CA LYS A 26 5.49 -15.22 5.27
C LYS A 26 5.60 -14.01 4.36
N LEU A 27 4.47 -13.36 4.09
CA LEU A 27 4.41 -12.16 3.27
C LEU A 27 5.44 -11.14 3.75
N PRO A 28 6.16 -10.46 2.84
CA PRO A 28 7.09 -9.43 3.24
C PRO A 28 6.29 -8.25 3.79
N ILE A 29 6.34 -8.08 5.12
CA ILE A 29 5.73 -6.95 5.83
C ILE A 29 6.82 -6.07 6.45
N PRO A 30 6.59 -4.75 6.58
CA PRO A 30 7.54 -3.85 7.23
C PRO A 30 7.92 -4.30 8.65
N GLY A 31 9.22 -4.47 8.90
CA GLY A 31 9.77 -4.75 10.23
C GLY A 31 9.62 -3.57 11.18
N LYS A 32 9.83 -3.80 12.48
CA LYS A 32 9.61 -2.79 13.54
C LYS A 32 10.36 -1.47 13.31
N ASN A 33 11.57 -1.52 12.74
CA ASN A 33 12.43 -0.36 12.54
C ASN A 33 12.33 0.21 11.11
N ASP A 34 11.42 -0.31 10.30
CA ASP A 34 11.27 0.12 8.92
C ASP A 34 10.46 1.41 8.85
N ARG A 35 10.88 2.27 7.93
CA ARG A 35 10.23 3.55 7.61
C ARG A 35 9.30 3.37 6.41
N ILE A 36 8.24 4.16 6.37
CA ILE A 36 7.20 4.13 5.35
C ILE A 36 7.20 5.45 4.59
N GLY A 37 7.10 5.34 3.27
CA GLY A 37 6.78 6.42 2.35
C GLY A 37 5.46 6.13 1.64
N TRP A 38 4.70 7.17 1.30
CA TRP A 38 3.46 7.06 0.53
C TRP A 38 3.49 8.05 -0.64
N SER A 39 3.24 7.55 -1.85
CA SER A 39 3.15 8.36 -3.07
C SER A 39 1.78 8.17 -3.69
N ALA A 40 1.11 9.26 -4.08
CA ALA A 40 -0.21 9.28 -4.70
C ALA A 40 -0.26 10.22 -5.91
N ASP A 41 -1.12 9.95 -6.89
CA ASP A 41 -0.97 10.51 -8.24
C ASP A 41 -1.63 11.86 -8.50
N GLY A 42 -2.44 12.37 -7.57
CA GLY A 42 -3.18 13.63 -7.79
C GLY A 42 -4.44 13.48 -8.59
N ASN A 43 -4.77 12.25 -8.96
CA ASN A 43 -6.07 11.88 -9.42
C ASN A 43 -6.47 12.56 -10.74
N MET A 44 -5.51 13.03 -11.57
CA MET A 44 -5.80 13.63 -12.88
C MET A 44 -6.75 12.75 -13.70
N ASN A 45 -6.55 11.42 -13.65
CA ASN A 45 -7.34 10.43 -14.38
C ASN A 45 -8.59 10.00 -13.62
N ASP A 46 -8.49 9.59 -12.35
CA ASP A 46 -9.60 9.18 -11.47
C ASP A 46 -9.37 9.65 -10.02
N PRO A 47 -10.42 9.85 -9.18
CA PRO A 47 -10.31 10.52 -7.86
C PRO A 47 -10.16 9.60 -6.63
N ASP A 48 -9.67 8.38 -6.81
CA ASP A 48 -9.62 7.36 -5.75
C ASP A 48 -8.63 7.69 -4.63
N ASP A 49 -7.50 8.36 -4.91
CA ASP A 49 -6.53 8.68 -3.87
C ASP A 49 -7.11 9.56 -2.75
N TRP A 50 -8.19 10.33 -2.99
CA TRP A 50 -8.78 11.15 -1.93
C TRP A 50 -9.34 10.28 -0.79
N GLY A 51 -10.07 9.22 -1.11
CA GLY A 51 -10.60 8.25 -0.15
C GLY A 51 -9.54 7.24 0.30
N ALA A 52 -8.74 6.74 -0.65
CA ALA A 52 -7.71 5.73 -0.40
C ALA A 52 -6.63 6.22 0.57
N THR A 53 -6.13 7.45 0.38
CA THR A 53 -5.16 8.08 1.29
C THR A 53 -5.74 8.27 2.68
N ALA A 54 -6.96 8.78 2.79
CA ALA A 54 -7.60 8.99 4.08
C ALA A 54 -7.72 7.67 4.86
N MET A 55 -8.06 6.57 4.17
CA MET A 55 -8.10 5.24 4.74
C MET A 55 -6.71 4.71 5.12
N ALA A 56 -5.71 4.89 4.25
CA ALA A 56 -4.33 4.48 4.53
C ALA A 56 -3.79 5.14 5.81
N LEU A 57 -4.01 6.45 5.97
CA LEU A 57 -3.62 7.19 7.17
C LEU A 57 -4.34 6.67 8.42
N ALA A 58 -5.63 6.34 8.35
CA ALA A 58 -6.37 5.75 9.46
C ALA A 58 -5.81 4.37 9.87
N VAL A 59 -5.43 3.55 8.90
CA VAL A 59 -4.82 2.23 9.11
C VAL A 59 -3.44 2.37 9.76
N PHE A 60 -2.58 3.25 9.22
CA PHE A 60 -1.27 3.53 9.81
C PHE A 60 -1.39 4.11 11.22
N ALA A 61 -2.37 4.98 11.47
CA ALA A 61 -2.61 5.56 12.78
C ALA A 61 -3.00 4.50 13.81
N LYS A 62 -3.93 3.60 13.44
CA LYS A 62 -4.34 2.48 14.30
C LYS A 62 -3.18 1.53 14.62
N ALA A 63 -2.24 1.40 13.70
CA ALA A 63 -1.03 0.60 13.88
C ALA A 63 0.05 1.29 14.74
N GLY A 64 -0.14 2.56 15.11
CA GLY A 64 0.88 3.36 15.81
C GLY A 64 2.06 3.75 14.93
N TRP A 65 1.87 3.90 13.61
CA TRP A 65 2.95 4.17 12.65
C TRP A 65 3.21 5.66 12.39
N GLN A 66 2.74 6.55 13.27
CA GLN A 66 2.93 8.00 13.14
C GLN A 66 4.40 8.40 13.02
N ASP A 67 5.29 7.76 13.78
CA ASP A 67 6.75 8.00 13.73
C ASP A 67 7.45 7.22 12.59
N ARG A 68 6.74 6.31 11.94
CA ARG A 68 7.28 5.46 10.87
C ARG A 68 6.97 6.01 9.48
N LEU A 69 5.85 6.74 9.31
CA LEU A 69 5.51 7.42 8.08
C LEU A 69 6.34 8.71 7.96
N VAL A 70 7.45 8.63 7.24
CA VAL A 70 8.47 9.70 7.20
C VAL A 70 8.37 10.58 5.96
N HIS A 71 7.69 10.09 4.93
CA HIS A 71 7.61 10.73 3.63
C HIS A 71 6.22 10.53 3.02
N ILE A 72 5.62 11.62 2.57
CA ILE A 72 4.47 11.59 1.69
C ILE A 72 4.73 12.57 0.56
N ASP A 73 4.62 12.08 -0.66
CA ASP A 73 4.52 12.90 -1.85
C ASP A 73 3.19 12.63 -2.54
N TYR A 74 2.60 13.65 -3.13
CA TYR A 74 1.28 13.56 -3.74
C TYR A 74 1.19 14.47 -4.96
N ASN A 75 0.10 14.40 -5.70
CA ASN A 75 -0.01 14.99 -7.03
C ASN A 75 1.14 14.57 -7.96
N ASN A 76 1.55 13.30 -7.90
CA ASN A 76 2.80 12.85 -8.53
C ASN A 76 2.69 12.64 -10.06
N TRP A 77 1.51 12.82 -10.66
CA TRP A 77 1.39 12.94 -12.11
C TRP A 77 2.00 14.27 -12.60
N LEU A 78 3.22 14.21 -13.14
CA LEU A 78 4.05 15.40 -13.36
C LEU A 78 3.67 16.24 -14.59
N HIS A 79 2.81 15.74 -15.49
CA HIS A 79 2.34 16.52 -16.66
C HIS A 79 1.22 17.52 -16.34
N GLY A 80 0.96 17.74 -15.05
CA GLY A 80 -0.04 18.67 -14.58
C GLY A 80 -1.28 17.95 -14.06
N ASN A 81 -1.80 18.47 -12.95
CA ASN A 81 -3.07 18.07 -12.36
C ASN A 81 -4.16 19.12 -12.61
N LYS A 82 -5.43 18.74 -12.49
CA LYS A 82 -6.53 19.73 -12.45
C LYS A 82 -6.54 20.37 -11.06
N ASP A 83 -6.56 21.70 -10.98
CA ASP A 83 -6.48 22.46 -9.72
C ASP A 83 -7.41 21.94 -8.62
N TYR A 84 -8.69 21.72 -8.94
CA TYR A 84 -9.65 21.24 -7.94
C TYR A 84 -9.34 19.81 -7.45
N LYS A 85 -8.77 18.96 -8.31
CA LYS A 85 -8.42 17.58 -7.93
C LYS A 85 -7.19 17.56 -7.04
N ALA A 86 -6.19 18.36 -7.38
CA ALA A 86 -5.00 18.55 -6.56
C ALA A 86 -5.33 19.16 -5.19
N ALA A 87 -6.27 20.11 -5.14
CA ALA A 87 -6.75 20.67 -3.90
C ALA A 87 -7.46 19.62 -3.01
N GLU A 88 -8.28 18.74 -3.60
CA GLU A 88 -8.94 17.68 -2.85
C GLU A 88 -7.97 16.60 -2.33
N GLU A 89 -6.92 16.28 -3.10
CA GLU A 89 -5.87 15.39 -2.59
C GLU A 89 -5.06 16.06 -1.48
N THR A 90 -4.73 17.34 -1.63
CA THR A 90 -4.09 18.14 -0.57
C THR A 90 -4.89 18.09 0.73
N ILE A 91 -6.22 18.17 0.67
CA ILE A 91 -7.10 18.00 1.84
C ILE A 91 -6.89 16.62 2.48
N SER A 92 -6.97 15.55 1.69
CA SER A 92 -6.79 14.19 2.21
C SER A 92 -5.41 13.96 2.84
N MET A 93 -4.35 14.52 2.26
CA MET A 93 -2.98 14.40 2.77
C MET A 93 -2.75 15.24 4.02
N VAL A 94 -2.98 16.55 3.91
CA VAL A 94 -2.63 17.53 4.97
C VAL A 94 -3.60 17.43 6.13
N GLU A 95 -4.91 17.40 5.88
CA GLU A 95 -5.87 17.23 6.98
C GLU A 95 -5.80 15.83 7.55
N GLY A 96 -5.62 14.79 6.73
CA GLY A 96 -5.47 13.42 7.23
C GLY A 96 -4.29 13.28 8.20
N CYS A 97 -3.14 13.86 7.86
CA CYS A 97 -2.00 13.89 8.78
C CYS A 97 -2.33 14.61 10.10
N LYS A 98 -3.09 15.71 10.05
CA LYS A 98 -3.54 16.44 11.26
C LYS A 98 -4.52 15.62 12.10
N GLN A 99 -5.52 15.01 11.47
CA GLN A 99 -6.55 14.19 12.14
C GLN A 99 -5.90 13.07 12.95
N PHE A 100 -4.91 12.39 12.36
CA PHE A 100 -4.31 11.18 12.92
C PHE A 100 -2.96 11.40 13.62
N GLY A 101 -2.54 12.65 13.81
CA GLY A 101 -1.36 13.00 14.62
C GLY A 101 -0.01 12.70 13.98
N PHE A 102 0.08 12.69 12.64
CA PHE A 102 1.33 12.52 11.88
C PHE A 102 2.18 13.80 11.90
N THR A 103 2.78 14.12 13.05
CA THR A 103 3.49 15.40 13.25
C THR A 103 4.92 15.44 12.69
N GLN A 104 5.52 14.27 12.44
CA GLN A 104 6.89 14.16 11.91
C GLN A 104 6.93 13.84 10.41
N THR A 105 5.78 13.50 9.83
CA THR A 105 5.65 13.17 8.41
C THR A 105 5.88 14.42 7.55
N LYS A 106 6.78 14.31 6.57
CA LYS A 106 6.99 15.36 5.59
C LYS A 106 6.04 15.16 4.42
N LEU A 107 5.40 16.25 3.99
CA LEU A 107 4.41 16.28 2.93
C LEU A 107 4.96 17.12 1.78
N PHE A 108 4.85 16.63 0.55
CA PHE A 108 5.31 17.34 -0.64
C PHE A 108 4.27 17.29 -1.75
N ASP A 109 3.81 18.44 -2.21
CA ASP A 109 3.03 18.52 -3.44
C ASP A 109 3.96 18.49 -4.65
N ASN A 110 3.99 17.41 -5.41
CA ASN A 110 4.92 17.26 -6.52
C ASN A 110 4.71 18.25 -7.68
N GLN A 111 3.59 18.98 -7.71
CA GLN A 111 3.40 20.06 -8.70
C GLN A 111 4.23 21.30 -8.37
N THR A 112 4.62 21.48 -7.11
CA THR A 112 5.32 22.69 -6.63
C THR A 112 6.60 22.39 -5.85
N GLU A 113 6.74 21.19 -5.31
CA GLU A 113 7.81 20.78 -4.38
C GLU A 113 8.55 19.51 -4.85
N LEU A 114 8.46 19.16 -6.14
CA LEU A 114 9.04 17.93 -6.71
C LEU A 114 10.48 17.66 -6.27
N GLN A 115 11.37 18.66 -6.36
CA GLN A 115 12.76 18.47 -5.99
C GLN A 115 12.93 18.19 -4.49
N ALA A 116 12.11 18.80 -3.64
CA ALA A 116 12.13 18.55 -2.20
C ALA A 116 11.61 17.14 -1.86
N ALA A 117 10.60 16.66 -2.58
CA ALA A 117 10.10 15.29 -2.48
C ALA A 117 11.21 14.28 -2.83
N ILE A 118 11.82 14.43 -4.01
CA ILE A 118 12.94 13.59 -4.48
C ILE A 118 14.09 13.59 -3.47
N ASP A 119 14.47 14.76 -2.96
CA ASP A 119 15.57 14.91 -2.03
C ASP A 119 15.29 14.23 -0.70
N ASN A 120 14.06 14.34 -0.19
CA ASN A 120 13.69 13.67 1.04
C ASN A 120 13.60 12.16 0.86
N ALA A 121 12.98 11.66 -0.20
CA ALA A 121 12.92 10.23 -0.49
C ALA A 121 14.33 9.64 -0.65
N ALA A 122 15.23 10.30 -1.39
CA ALA A 122 16.63 9.88 -1.53
C ALA A 122 17.34 9.82 -0.16
N ALA A 123 17.08 10.80 0.72
CA ALA A 123 17.63 10.79 2.07
C ALA A 123 17.09 9.63 2.93
N GLU A 124 15.80 9.29 2.82
CA GLU A 124 15.22 8.14 3.53
C GLU A 124 15.75 6.80 3.01
N ILE A 125 16.01 6.68 1.70
CA ILE A 125 16.71 5.54 1.10
C ILE A 125 18.13 5.44 1.65
N ASN A 126 18.87 6.55 1.73
CA ASN A 126 20.26 6.55 2.21
C ASN A 126 20.41 6.15 3.69
N LYS A 127 19.39 6.41 4.51
CA LYS A 127 19.32 5.95 5.91
C LYS A 127 19.12 4.43 6.02
N SER A 128 18.75 3.75 4.93
CA SER A 128 18.35 2.35 4.98
C SER A 128 19.53 1.39 5.21
N SER A 129 19.17 0.24 5.77
CA SER A 129 20.06 -0.89 6.05
C SER A 129 19.27 -2.19 6.04
N GLU A 130 19.95 -3.31 6.26
CA GLU A 130 19.30 -4.61 6.36
C GLU A 130 18.23 -4.66 7.46
N ASN A 131 18.47 -3.98 8.59
CA ASN A 131 17.62 -3.97 9.78
C ASN A 131 16.68 -2.76 9.89
N SER A 132 16.68 -1.87 8.89
CA SER A 132 15.82 -0.69 8.84
C SER A 132 15.69 -0.24 7.38
N LYS A 133 14.67 -0.75 6.72
CA LYS A 133 14.36 -0.51 5.31
C LYS A 133 13.45 0.70 5.13
N PHE A 134 13.34 1.18 3.89
CA PHE A 134 12.35 2.18 3.50
C PHE A 134 11.34 1.51 2.56
N TRP A 135 10.09 1.42 3.00
CA TRP A 135 8.98 0.87 2.23
C TRP A 135 8.22 2.02 1.61
N TYR A 136 8.31 2.16 0.30
CA TYR A 136 7.76 3.30 -0.41
C TYR A 136 6.57 2.87 -1.27
N VAL A 137 5.37 3.11 -0.75
CA VAL A 137 4.12 2.77 -1.41
C VAL A 137 3.89 3.67 -2.61
N GLN A 138 3.60 3.06 -3.76
CA GLN A 138 3.37 3.70 -5.04
C GLN A 138 1.89 3.51 -5.43
N ALA A 139 1.04 4.43 -4.96
CA ALA A 139 -0.35 4.61 -5.40
C ALA A 139 -0.42 5.52 -6.64
N GLY A 140 0.52 5.33 -7.58
CA GLY A 140 0.68 6.22 -8.73
C GLY A 140 1.92 5.92 -9.57
N PRO A 141 2.24 6.77 -10.55
CA PRO A 141 3.50 6.76 -11.28
C PRO A 141 4.73 6.65 -10.39
N PHE A 142 5.77 5.99 -10.90
CA PHE A 142 7.01 5.69 -10.16
C PHE A 142 8.10 6.75 -10.33
N GLU A 143 7.85 7.86 -11.04
CA GLU A 143 8.90 8.81 -11.44
C GLU A 143 9.62 9.45 -10.25
N VAL A 144 8.90 9.82 -9.19
CA VAL A 144 9.52 10.40 -7.99
C VAL A 144 10.43 9.37 -7.31
N ALA A 145 9.98 8.11 -7.21
CA ALA A 145 10.79 7.01 -6.70
C ALA A 145 12.03 6.76 -7.58
N TYR A 146 11.89 6.76 -8.90
CA TYR A 146 12.99 6.61 -9.85
C TYR A 146 14.05 7.70 -9.67
N GLN A 147 13.65 8.98 -9.64
CA GLN A 147 14.58 10.09 -9.46
C GLN A 147 15.24 10.07 -8.07
N ALA A 148 14.50 9.68 -7.03
CA ALA A 148 15.07 9.50 -5.69
C ALA A 148 16.12 8.38 -5.66
N LEU A 149 15.86 7.26 -6.34
CA LEU A 149 16.82 6.16 -6.48
C LEU A 149 18.07 6.59 -7.23
N LEU A 150 17.94 7.34 -8.33
CA LEU A 150 19.09 7.90 -9.06
C LEU A 150 19.99 8.74 -8.15
N LYS A 151 19.40 9.56 -7.28
CA LYS A 151 20.12 10.44 -6.34
C LYS A 151 20.68 9.68 -5.12
N ALA A 152 20.06 8.59 -4.72
CA ALA A 152 20.48 7.79 -3.58
C ALA A 152 21.80 7.03 -3.85
N ASP A 153 22.52 6.72 -2.78
CA ASP A 153 23.71 5.86 -2.78
C ASP A 153 23.35 4.47 -3.35
N PRO A 154 24.01 4.02 -4.45
CA PRO A 154 23.78 2.69 -5.03
C PRO A 154 23.80 1.54 -4.02
N ALA A 155 24.64 1.59 -2.99
CA ALA A 155 24.74 0.54 -1.99
C ALA A 155 23.49 0.44 -1.08
N LYS A 156 22.68 1.50 -1.04
CA LYS A 156 21.50 1.64 -0.18
C LYS A 156 20.19 1.28 -0.87
N ARG A 157 20.14 1.36 -2.20
CA ARG A 157 18.91 1.18 -3.01
C ARG A 157 18.21 -0.16 -2.78
N LYS A 158 18.97 -1.24 -2.56
CA LYS A 158 18.45 -2.59 -2.23
C LYS A 158 17.68 -2.69 -0.91
N TYR A 159 17.71 -1.63 -0.09
CA TYR A 159 16.94 -1.53 1.14
C TYR A 159 15.74 -0.57 1.00
N CYS A 160 15.49 -0.08 -0.21
CA CYS A 160 14.23 0.54 -0.61
C CYS A 160 13.34 -0.56 -1.21
N ILE A 161 12.15 -0.74 -0.66
CA ILE A 161 11.14 -1.68 -1.17
C ILE A 161 10.00 -0.84 -1.71
N LEU A 162 9.81 -0.87 -3.03
CA LEU A 162 8.66 -0.24 -3.66
C LEU A 162 7.45 -1.17 -3.53
N VAL A 163 6.29 -0.62 -3.17
CA VAL A 163 5.06 -1.39 -2.98
C VAL A 163 3.98 -0.90 -3.94
N SER A 164 3.33 -1.78 -4.68
CA SER A 164 2.14 -1.43 -5.46
C SER A 164 1.15 -2.60 -5.51
N HIS A 165 -0.07 -2.31 -5.96
CA HIS A 165 -1.15 -3.28 -6.20
C HIS A 165 -1.74 -3.19 -7.62
N SER A 166 -1.29 -2.21 -8.40
CA SER A 166 -1.82 -1.89 -9.71
C SER A 166 -0.75 -1.97 -10.79
N GLU A 167 -0.91 -2.92 -11.72
CA GLU A 167 -0.05 -2.99 -12.91
C GLU A 167 -0.11 -1.71 -13.76
N MET A 168 -1.17 -0.89 -13.61
CA MET A 168 -1.28 0.38 -14.33
C MET A 168 -0.28 1.41 -13.79
N ASN A 169 -0.03 1.41 -12.48
CA ASN A 169 0.90 2.31 -11.82
C ASN A 169 2.35 1.99 -12.22
N GLU A 170 2.65 0.71 -12.41
CA GLU A 170 4.00 0.21 -12.71
C GLU A 170 4.52 0.60 -14.11
N ARG A 171 3.64 0.94 -15.06
CA ARG A 171 3.99 0.98 -16.48
C ARG A 171 4.30 2.40 -16.96
N ALA A 172 5.56 2.63 -17.34
CA ALA A 172 6.01 3.87 -17.99
C ALA A 172 5.15 4.28 -19.21
N ASN A 173 4.65 3.34 -20.01
CA ASN A 173 3.84 3.68 -21.18
C ASN A 173 2.45 4.26 -20.85
N LYS A 174 1.95 4.06 -19.64
CA LYS A 174 0.74 4.72 -19.13
C LYS A 174 1.02 6.17 -18.75
N TRP A 175 2.29 6.46 -18.48
CA TRP A 175 2.80 7.72 -17.96
C TRP A 175 3.89 8.25 -18.90
N PRO A 176 3.54 8.77 -20.10
CA PRO A 176 4.53 9.20 -21.09
C PRO A 176 5.65 10.03 -20.47
N ASP A 177 6.89 9.78 -20.88
CA ASP A 177 8.09 10.47 -20.38
C ASP A 177 8.39 10.28 -18.88
N GLN A 178 7.74 9.32 -18.21
CA GLN A 178 8.05 8.88 -16.86
C GLN A 178 8.55 7.42 -16.84
N HIS A 179 9.31 7.07 -15.81
CA HIS A 179 9.87 5.75 -15.58
C HIS A 179 8.92 4.87 -14.77
N GLY A 180 9.02 3.57 -15.00
CA GLY A 180 8.18 2.56 -14.38
C GLY A 180 8.89 1.79 -13.27
N LYS A 181 8.19 0.77 -12.77
CA LYS A 181 8.71 -0.17 -11.78
C LYS A 181 10.02 -0.82 -12.24
N GLU A 182 10.09 -1.29 -13.49
CA GLU A 182 11.27 -2.01 -14.00
C GLU A 182 12.52 -1.12 -14.02
N ASP A 183 12.37 0.17 -14.31
CA ASP A 183 13.46 1.15 -14.28
C ASP A 183 13.98 1.35 -12.84
N CYS A 184 13.07 1.40 -11.86
CA CYS A 184 13.44 1.47 -10.45
C CYS A 184 14.17 0.21 -9.97
N MET A 185 13.70 -0.97 -10.38
CA MET A 185 14.34 -2.24 -10.07
C MET A 185 15.73 -2.36 -10.72
N ALA A 186 15.89 -1.86 -11.95
CA ALA A 186 17.18 -1.79 -12.63
C ALA A 186 18.20 -0.89 -11.89
N LEU A 187 17.73 0.11 -11.13
CA LEU A 187 18.59 0.91 -10.24
C LEU A 187 18.94 0.21 -8.93
N GLY A 188 18.34 -0.96 -8.65
CA GLY A 188 18.64 -1.81 -7.51
C GLY A 188 17.65 -1.71 -6.35
N ALA A 189 16.46 -1.11 -6.55
CA ALA A 189 15.37 -1.21 -5.58
C ALA A 189 14.77 -2.62 -5.55
N ASP A 190 14.26 -3.01 -4.39
CA ASP A 190 13.44 -4.21 -4.25
C ASP A 190 11.96 -3.86 -4.50
N TYR A 191 11.15 -4.88 -4.77
CA TYR A 191 9.75 -4.69 -5.16
C TYR A 191 8.82 -5.70 -4.50
N TYR A 192 7.69 -5.21 -3.99
CA TYR A 192 6.60 -6.03 -3.50
C TYR A 192 5.29 -5.64 -4.17
N PHE A 193 4.74 -6.56 -4.96
CA PHE A 193 3.38 -6.45 -5.48
C PHE A 193 2.41 -7.13 -4.53
N THR A 194 1.43 -6.39 -4.03
CA THR A 194 0.33 -6.98 -3.26
C THR A 194 -0.90 -7.15 -4.14
N THR A 195 -1.33 -8.38 -4.31
CA THR A 195 -2.69 -8.70 -4.79
C THR A 195 -3.70 -8.76 -3.63
N GLY A 196 -3.22 -8.53 -2.41
CA GLY A 196 -3.86 -8.92 -1.18
C GLY A 196 -4.92 -7.96 -0.67
N GLN A 197 -5.97 -7.69 -1.42
CA GLN A 197 -7.04 -6.80 -0.96
C GLN A 197 -8.39 -7.53 -0.85
N GLY A 198 -8.33 -8.86 -0.71
CA GLY A 198 -9.49 -9.73 -0.75
C GLY A 198 -10.31 -9.59 -2.03
N LYS A 199 -11.55 -10.07 -1.99
CA LYS A 199 -12.47 -10.03 -3.14
C LYS A 199 -12.93 -8.61 -3.49
N ASP A 200 -13.10 -7.78 -2.47
CA ASP A 200 -13.64 -6.42 -2.62
C ASP A 200 -12.60 -5.43 -3.12
N LYS A 201 -11.31 -5.80 -3.01
CA LYS A 201 -10.15 -5.00 -3.40
C LYS A 201 -10.05 -3.62 -2.71
N PHE A 202 -10.74 -3.47 -1.57
CA PHE A 202 -10.98 -2.17 -0.94
C PHE A 202 -11.63 -1.16 -1.90
N GLY A 203 -12.56 -1.65 -2.71
CA GLY A 203 -13.10 -0.91 -3.83
C GLY A 203 -12.20 -1.04 -5.05
N SER A 204 -12.78 -0.79 -6.22
CA SER A 204 -12.13 -0.61 -7.52
C SER A 204 -13.20 -0.79 -8.60
N GLY A 205 -12.95 -0.25 -9.80
CA GLY A 205 -13.85 -0.44 -10.92
C GLY A 205 -15.24 0.15 -10.68
N LYS A 206 -16.28 -0.68 -10.59
CA LYS A 206 -17.70 -0.26 -10.41
C LYS A 206 -18.28 -0.71 -9.07
N PHE A 207 -17.45 -0.77 -8.02
CA PHE A 207 -17.86 -1.23 -6.71
C PHE A 207 -18.81 -0.23 -6.02
N MET A 208 -20.02 -0.66 -5.66
CA MET A 208 -21.09 0.21 -5.15
C MET A 208 -21.61 -0.21 -3.75
N GLU A 209 -20.91 -1.13 -3.09
CA GLU A 209 -21.36 -1.73 -1.82
C GLU A 209 -21.10 -0.80 -0.61
N TRP A 210 -21.71 0.38 -0.61
CA TRP A 210 -21.54 1.41 0.43
C TRP A 210 -21.91 0.93 1.85
N HIS A 211 -22.79 -0.05 1.96
CA HIS A 211 -23.17 -0.63 3.24
C HIS A 211 -21.97 -1.24 4.00
N LEU A 212 -20.90 -1.61 3.29
CA LEU A 212 -19.67 -2.14 3.90
C LEU A 212 -18.84 -1.08 4.64
N VAL A 213 -19.13 0.20 4.44
CA VAL A 213 -18.44 1.34 5.09
C VAL A 213 -19.38 2.24 5.91
N ASP A 214 -20.66 1.89 6.05
CA ASP A 214 -21.62 2.66 6.87
C ASP A 214 -21.17 2.77 8.34
N TRP A 215 -20.41 1.79 8.84
CA TRP A 215 -19.86 1.84 10.20
C TRP A 215 -18.83 2.97 10.40
N LEU A 216 -18.16 3.45 9.35
CA LEU A 216 -17.28 4.62 9.43
C LEU A 216 -18.11 5.91 9.56
N LYS A 217 -19.22 6.00 8.82
CA LYS A 217 -20.15 7.14 8.86
C LYS A 217 -20.75 7.33 10.26
N ASP A 218 -21.13 6.24 10.91
CA ASP A 218 -21.77 6.25 12.23
C ASP A 218 -20.78 5.98 13.37
N SER A 219 -19.47 5.95 13.08
CA SER A 219 -18.42 5.68 14.06
C SER A 219 -18.44 6.73 15.18
N PRO A 220 -18.17 6.36 16.45
CA PRO A 220 -17.97 7.35 17.51
C PRO A 220 -16.70 8.19 17.31
N CYS A 221 -15.70 7.66 16.59
CA CYS A 221 -14.45 8.34 16.23
C CYS A 221 -14.69 9.41 15.15
N PRO A 222 -14.51 10.73 15.44
CA PRO A 222 -14.70 11.78 14.44
C PRO A 222 -13.76 11.66 13.24
N GLU A 223 -12.54 11.18 13.44
CA GLU A 223 -11.55 10.98 12.39
C GLU A 223 -12.00 9.90 11.40
N TYR A 224 -12.67 8.83 11.87
CA TYR A 224 -13.24 7.80 11.00
C TYR A 224 -14.45 8.29 10.22
N ARG A 225 -15.28 9.16 10.81
CA ARG A 225 -16.34 9.86 10.05
C ARG A 225 -15.75 10.78 8.97
N TRP A 226 -14.60 11.40 9.24
CA TRP A 226 -13.87 12.18 8.25
C TRP A 226 -13.33 11.29 7.12
N VAL A 227 -12.78 10.10 7.41
CA VAL A 227 -12.38 9.13 6.35
C VAL A 227 -13.57 8.80 5.44
N HIS A 228 -14.74 8.49 6.02
CA HIS A 228 -15.94 8.24 5.23
C HIS A 228 -16.33 9.45 4.35
N SER A 229 -16.19 10.68 4.85
CA SER A 229 -16.49 11.88 4.06
C SER A 229 -15.55 12.04 2.86
N ARG A 230 -14.27 11.67 3.01
CA ARG A 230 -13.31 11.65 1.89
C ARG A 230 -13.67 10.57 0.86
N MET A 231 -14.06 9.37 1.28
CA MET A 231 -14.59 8.33 0.37
C MET A 231 -15.82 8.82 -0.39
N LYS A 232 -16.76 9.50 0.29
CA LYS A 232 -17.93 10.12 -0.36
C LYS A 232 -17.53 11.17 -1.38
N LYS A 233 -16.51 11.97 -1.10
CA LYS A 233 -15.99 12.99 -2.02
C LYS A 233 -15.39 12.38 -3.29
N THR A 234 -14.64 11.27 -3.17
CA THR A 234 -14.21 10.44 -4.32
C THR A 234 -15.42 10.01 -5.13
N ALA A 235 -16.44 9.45 -4.47
CA ALA A 235 -17.62 8.90 -5.13
C ALA A 235 -18.41 9.96 -5.93
N GLU A 236 -18.54 11.18 -5.41
CA GLU A 236 -19.16 12.31 -6.12
C GLU A 236 -18.52 12.56 -7.49
N HIS A 237 -17.23 12.25 -7.62
CA HIS A 237 -16.43 12.47 -8.84
C HIS A 237 -16.08 11.16 -9.57
N LYS A 238 -16.50 10.00 -9.04
CA LYS A 238 -16.35 8.66 -9.63
C LYS A 238 -17.69 7.96 -9.83
N HIS A 239 -18.74 8.72 -10.16
CA HIS A 239 -20.09 8.20 -10.46
C HIS A 239 -20.71 7.32 -9.36
N GLY A 240 -20.45 7.66 -8.09
CA GLY A 240 -20.95 6.96 -6.92
C GLY A 240 -20.15 5.74 -6.51
N VAL A 241 -19.07 5.41 -7.20
CA VAL A 241 -18.21 4.26 -6.87
C VAL A 241 -17.53 4.47 -5.52
N LEU A 242 -17.57 3.41 -4.69
CA LEU A 242 -16.74 3.29 -3.50
C LEU A 242 -15.37 2.75 -3.95
N ASP A 243 -14.38 3.64 -3.99
CA ASP A 243 -13.02 3.31 -4.37
C ASP A 243 -12.04 3.86 -3.34
N ALA A 244 -11.35 2.96 -2.67
CA ALA A 244 -10.26 3.26 -1.75
C ALA A 244 -9.13 2.25 -1.95
N SER A 245 -8.97 1.75 -3.18
CA SER A 245 -8.20 0.55 -3.46
C SER A 245 -6.76 0.66 -2.95
N ASP A 246 -6.07 1.77 -3.19
CA ASP A 246 -4.70 1.99 -2.71
C ASP A 246 -4.56 1.86 -1.19
N GLY A 247 -5.56 2.29 -0.42
CA GLY A 247 -5.56 2.15 1.04
C GLY A 247 -5.59 0.69 1.51
N GLY A 248 -6.01 -0.23 0.65
CA GLY A 248 -5.85 -1.67 0.87
C GLY A 248 -4.39 -2.10 0.99
N MET A 249 -3.44 -1.44 0.31
CA MET A 249 -2.01 -1.70 0.48
C MET A 249 -1.55 -1.43 1.91
N ALA A 250 -2.03 -0.33 2.51
CA ALA A 250 -1.73 0.00 3.90
C ALA A 250 -2.26 -1.09 4.85
N TYR A 251 -3.47 -1.60 4.60
CA TYR A 251 -4.04 -2.70 5.39
C TYR A 251 -3.18 -3.96 5.32
N VAL A 252 -2.74 -4.37 4.13
CA VAL A 252 -1.86 -5.55 3.96
C VAL A 252 -0.54 -5.35 4.66
N MET A 253 0.10 -4.19 4.47
CA MET A 253 1.41 -3.92 5.07
C MET A 253 1.35 -3.96 6.60
N VAL A 254 0.27 -3.45 7.20
CA VAL A 254 0.10 -3.41 8.65
C VAL A 254 -0.29 -4.77 9.22
N THR A 255 -1.20 -5.49 8.58
CA THR A 255 -1.83 -6.70 9.16
C THR A 255 -1.25 -8.01 8.63
N GLY A 256 -0.65 -8.00 7.45
CA GLY A 256 -0.29 -9.19 6.68
C GLY A 256 -1.49 -9.95 6.12
N ASP A 257 -2.72 -9.43 6.24
CA ASP A 257 -3.94 -10.11 5.78
C ASP A 257 -4.27 -9.72 4.33
N THR A 258 -3.94 -10.60 3.40
CA THR A 258 -4.19 -10.42 1.95
C THR A 258 -5.65 -10.61 1.57
N GLU A 259 -6.49 -11.07 2.49
CA GLU A 259 -7.92 -11.24 2.28
C GLU A 259 -8.71 -10.10 2.96
N GLY A 260 -8.06 -8.94 3.16
CA GLY A 260 -8.68 -7.75 3.75
C GLY A 260 -9.93 -7.31 2.98
N ASN A 261 -10.85 -6.65 3.67
CA ASN A 261 -12.05 -6.07 3.09
C ASN A 261 -12.57 -4.93 3.98
N PHE A 262 -13.50 -4.12 3.46
CA PHE A 262 -14.11 -3.03 4.23
C PHE A 262 -14.85 -3.54 5.48
N SER A 263 -15.51 -4.69 5.38
CA SER A 263 -16.21 -5.33 6.48
C SER A 263 -16.28 -6.85 6.27
N PRO A 264 -16.07 -7.67 7.32
CA PRO A 264 -15.90 -7.27 8.71
C PRO A 264 -14.46 -6.90 9.11
N LYS A 265 -13.46 -7.10 8.24
CA LYS A 265 -12.06 -7.13 8.65
C LYS A 265 -11.47 -5.76 8.97
N LEU A 266 -11.58 -4.79 8.06
CA LEU A 266 -11.14 -3.42 8.35
C LEU A 266 -11.91 -2.83 9.53
N ALA A 267 -13.23 -3.07 9.61
CA ALA A 267 -14.06 -2.65 10.73
C ALA A 267 -13.57 -3.21 12.08
N ALA A 268 -13.23 -4.51 12.12
CA ALA A 268 -12.69 -5.14 13.32
C ALA A 268 -11.29 -4.62 13.68
N PHE A 269 -10.45 -4.36 12.68
CA PHE A 269 -9.10 -3.82 12.87
C PHE A 269 -9.12 -2.38 13.41
N LEU A 270 -9.90 -1.48 12.79
CA LEU A 270 -10.01 -0.10 13.22
C LEU A 270 -10.78 0.04 14.53
N GLY A 271 -11.84 -0.74 14.72
CA GLY A 271 -12.68 -0.65 15.93
C GLY A 271 -13.36 0.72 16.05
N THR A 272 -13.39 1.27 17.27
CA THR A 272 -14.12 2.51 17.60
C THR A 272 -13.22 3.73 17.82
N ASP A 273 -11.91 3.57 17.76
CA ASP A 273 -10.89 4.60 17.99
C ASP A 273 -9.60 4.24 17.27
N TRP A 274 -8.73 5.23 17.04
CA TRP A 274 -7.42 5.03 16.43
C TRP A 274 -6.26 5.06 17.42
N LYS A 275 -6.51 5.40 18.69
CA LYS A 275 -5.49 5.57 19.74
C LYS A 275 -5.38 4.36 20.66
#